data_AF-A0A7Y6YJE8-F1
#
_entry.id   AF-A0A7Y6YJE8-F1
#
_cell.length_a   1.000
_cell.length_b   1.000
_cell.length_c   1.000
_cell.angle_alpha   90.00
_cell.angle_beta   90.00
_cell.angle_gamma   90.00
#
_symmetry.space_group_name_H-M   'P 1'
#
loop_
_entity.id
_entity.type
_entity.pdbx_description
1 polymer ?
#
loop_
_entity_poly.entity_id
_entity_poly.type
_entity_poly.pdbx_seq_one_letter_code
_entity_poly.pdbx_strand_id
1 'polypeptide(L)'
;MPETGPDFLIIGGAKCATTWLQRALQQSPEIVMPDPELHYFSREFRRGPDWYAAQFPPRGPGQLTGEKSNTYLTVPEAAARIHAACPQVRLAVQLRDPVARAYSDYCMLLRRGEADRDIIRWLDPQRAAAGRFLQDGLYGRHLSRFLELFPRRRILLLLYEETVRHPQVQLARLAAHIGCRSALPAPPAGRVKDRNTPVVPLRLRQLLSPARPWLDRIRHRIPLRQIRAAVARPVDYPPLPAALAAEMRAFYRSDTARLQQLMGCDLSAWSCAPGAGEAYRA
;
A
#
# COMPACT_ATOMS: atom_id res chain seq x y z
N MET A 1 13.66 -19.69 11.10
CA MET A 1 12.42 -19.07 11.62
C MET A 1 11.89 -19.98 12.71
N PRO A 2 11.29 -19.47 13.80
CA PRO A 2 10.61 -20.33 14.78
C PRO A 2 9.51 -21.15 14.10
N GLU A 3 9.06 -22.22 14.75
CA GLU A 3 8.06 -23.17 14.22
C GLU A 3 6.74 -22.52 13.77
N THR A 4 6.47 -21.28 14.19
CA THR A 4 5.24 -20.52 13.92
C THR A 4 5.50 -19.23 13.12
N GLY A 5 6.08 -19.36 11.93
CA GLY A 5 6.12 -18.27 10.94
C GLY A 5 4.73 -17.80 10.49
N PRO A 6 4.62 -16.69 9.75
CA PRO A 6 3.33 -16.21 9.24
C PRO A 6 2.69 -17.22 8.28
N ASP A 7 1.38 -17.45 8.44
CA ASP A 7 0.57 -18.26 7.54
C ASP A 7 0.33 -17.54 6.19
N PHE A 8 0.25 -16.21 6.23
CA PHE A 8 0.11 -15.38 5.04
C PHE A 8 0.81 -14.02 5.14
N LEU A 9 1.16 -13.45 3.99
CA LEU A 9 1.75 -12.12 3.84
C LEU A 9 0.99 -11.29 2.81
N ILE A 10 0.69 -10.04 3.16
CA ILE A 10 0.20 -9.04 2.22
C ILE A 10 1.39 -8.19 1.76
N ILE A 11 1.91 -8.47 0.55
CA ILE A 11 3.23 -7.99 0.11
C ILE A 11 3.24 -6.61 -0.54
N GLY A 12 2.09 -6.02 -0.81
CA GLY A 12 2.00 -4.77 -1.57
C GLY A 12 0.66 -4.59 -2.26
N GLY A 13 0.49 -3.56 -3.09
CA GLY A 13 1.42 -2.46 -3.37
C GLY A 13 1.12 -1.20 -2.56
N ALA A 14 2.12 -0.32 -2.39
CA ALA A 14 1.89 0.99 -1.78
C ALA A 14 0.80 1.75 -2.55
N LYS A 15 -0.05 2.48 -1.81
CA LYS A 15 -1.18 3.26 -2.36
C LYS A 15 -2.29 2.45 -3.05
N CYS A 16 -2.31 1.14 -2.85
CA CYS A 16 -3.33 0.23 -3.40
C CYS A 16 -4.39 -0.20 -2.37
N ALA A 17 -4.55 0.55 -1.26
CA ALA A 17 -5.48 0.28 -0.15
C ALA A 17 -5.14 -0.92 0.77
N THR A 18 -3.87 -1.32 0.87
CA THR A 18 -3.45 -2.41 1.78
C THR A 18 -3.85 -2.17 3.25
N THR A 19 -3.96 -0.91 3.69
CA THR A 19 -4.43 -0.58 5.05
C THR A 19 -5.90 -0.93 5.28
N TRP A 20 -6.73 -0.87 4.24
CA TRP A 20 -8.12 -1.33 4.32
C TRP A 20 -8.16 -2.85 4.53
N LEU A 21 -7.36 -3.61 3.77
CA LEU A 21 -7.21 -5.05 3.97
C LEU A 21 -6.71 -5.40 5.37
N GLN A 22 -5.68 -4.70 5.86
CA GLN A 22 -5.14 -4.92 7.20
C GLN A 22 -6.22 -4.81 8.27
N ARG A 23 -7.08 -3.79 8.17
CA ARG A 23 -8.14 -3.55 9.14
C ARG A 23 -9.23 -4.60 9.07
N ALA A 24 -9.57 -5.09 7.88
CA ALA A 24 -10.52 -6.18 7.72
C ALA A 24 -10.00 -7.46 8.40
N LEU A 25 -8.71 -7.75 8.20
CA LEU A 25 -8.03 -8.90 8.81
C LEU A 25 -7.93 -8.78 10.33
N GLN A 26 -7.51 -7.62 10.85
CA GLN A 26 -7.37 -7.36 12.29
C GLN A 26 -8.70 -7.34 13.06
N GLN A 27 -9.83 -7.21 12.35
CA GLN A 27 -11.17 -7.31 12.95
C GLN A 27 -11.66 -8.76 13.05
N SER A 28 -10.99 -9.72 12.39
CA SER A 28 -11.35 -11.14 12.50
C SER A 28 -10.78 -11.75 13.78
N PRO A 29 -11.59 -12.46 14.59
CA PRO A 29 -11.09 -13.19 15.74
C PRO A 29 -10.22 -14.40 15.36
N GLU A 30 -10.24 -14.83 14.09
CA GLU A 30 -9.41 -15.92 13.59
C GLU A 30 -7.99 -15.47 13.20
N ILE A 31 -7.67 -14.17 13.26
CA ILE A 31 -6.43 -13.64 12.70
C ILE A 31 -5.68 -12.81 13.73
N VAL A 32 -4.37 -13.09 13.87
CA VAL A 32 -3.43 -12.28 14.64
C VAL A 32 -2.41 -11.65 13.70
N MET A 33 -2.17 -10.35 13.87
CA MET A 33 -1.21 -9.60 13.07
C MET A 33 -0.47 -8.58 13.94
N PRO A 34 0.81 -8.30 13.67
CA PRO A 34 1.50 -7.16 14.25
C PRO A 34 0.92 -5.83 13.73
N ASP A 35 0.98 -4.79 14.56
CA ASP A 35 0.72 -3.39 14.17
C ASP A 35 1.79 -2.53 14.88
N PRO A 36 2.65 -1.77 14.16
CA PRO A 36 2.60 -1.37 12.75
C PRO A 36 3.21 -2.34 11.71
N GLU A 37 3.26 -1.93 10.43
CA GLU A 37 3.98 -2.63 9.35
C GLU A 37 5.45 -2.87 9.73
N LEU A 38 5.93 -4.11 9.60
CA LEU A 38 7.26 -4.49 10.08
C LEU A 38 8.39 -4.19 9.11
N HIS A 39 8.11 -4.23 7.80
CA HIS A 39 9.11 -4.07 6.75
C HIS A 39 10.34 -5.00 6.93
N TYR A 40 10.14 -6.18 7.52
CA TYR A 40 11.22 -7.11 7.87
C TYR A 40 11.96 -7.62 6.63
N PHE A 41 11.26 -8.23 5.69
CA PHE A 41 11.90 -8.78 4.49
C PHE A 41 12.44 -7.70 3.52
N SER A 42 12.11 -6.41 3.75
CA SER A 42 12.61 -5.29 2.96
C SER A 42 13.74 -4.53 3.66
N ARG A 43 13.44 -3.80 4.73
CA ARG A 43 14.32 -2.81 5.38
C ARG A 43 14.96 -3.32 6.67
N GLU A 44 14.21 -4.09 7.45
CA GLU A 44 14.61 -4.49 8.80
C GLU A 44 15.23 -5.91 8.86
N PHE A 45 15.57 -6.50 7.71
CA PHE A 45 16.02 -7.91 7.63
C PHE A 45 17.24 -8.20 8.51
N ARG A 46 18.14 -7.21 8.66
CA ARG A 46 19.35 -7.31 9.49
C ARG A 46 19.07 -7.49 10.99
N ARG A 47 17.85 -7.21 11.45
CA ARG A 47 17.46 -7.43 12.85
C ARG A 47 17.36 -8.91 13.22
N GLY A 48 17.36 -9.81 12.24
CA GLY A 48 17.35 -11.25 12.46
C GLY A 48 15.95 -11.83 12.70
N PRO A 49 15.82 -13.16 12.60
CA PRO A 49 14.54 -13.86 12.68
C PRO A 49 13.90 -13.78 14.08
N ASP A 50 14.70 -13.72 15.15
CA ASP A 50 14.19 -13.65 16.52
C ASP A 50 13.49 -12.32 16.78
N TRP A 51 14.06 -11.21 16.29
CA TRP A 51 13.40 -9.91 16.35
C TRP A 51 12.06 -9.94 15.62
N TYR A 52 12.02 -10.53 14.42
CA TYR A 52 10.81 -10.63 13.61
C TYR A 52 9.71 -11.44 14.32
N ALA A 53 10.08 -12.60 14.86
CA ALA A 53 9.17 -13.46 15.60
C ALA A 53 8.59 -12.76 16.85
N ALA A 54 9.41 -12.01 17.56
CA ALA A 54 8.98 -11.25 18.75
C ALA A 54 7.98 -10.12 18.45
N GLN A 55 7.77 -9.76 17.17
CA GLN A 55 6.77 -8.75 16.81
C GLN A 55 5.34 -9.31 16.78
N PHE A 56 5.18 -10.64 16.68
CA PHE A 56 3.87 -11.25 16.54
C PHE A 56 3.18 -11.39 17.91
N PRO A 57 1.89 -11.02 18.01
CA PRO A 57 1.09 -11.33 19.19
C PRO A 57 1.01 -12.85 19.42
N PRO A 58 0.80 -13.31 20.67
CA PRO A 58 0.51 -14.71 20.93
C PRO A 58 -0.69 -15.20 20.11
N ARG A 59 -0.53 -16.37 19.49
CA ARG A 59 -1.55 -17.04 18.68
C ARG A 59 -2.34 -18.04 19.52
N GLY A 60 -3.67 -17.91 19.51
CA GLY A 60 -4.59 -18.89 20.08
C GLY A 60 -4.86 -20.09 19.14
N PRO A 61 -5.48 -21.17 19.66
CA PRO A 61 -5.79 -22.35 18.87
C PRO A 61 -6.62 -22.03 17.63
N GLY A 62 -6.18 -22.50 16.46
CA GLY A 62 -6.89 -22.33 15.19
C GLY A 62 -6.80 -20.95 14.55
N GLN A 63 -6.20 -19.94 15.21
CA GLN A 63 -5.97 -18.63 14.60
C GLN A 63 -4.90 -18.71 13.50
N LEU A 64 -4.91 -17.78 12.57
CA LEU A 64 -3.91 -17.57 11.53
C LEU A 64 -3.04 -16.37 11.87
N THR A 65 -1.73 -16.49 11.62
CA THR A 65 -0.79 -15.39 11.76
C THR A 65 -0.55 -14.72 10.41
N GLY A 66 -0.75 -13.40 10.35
CA GLY A 66 -0.54 -12.61 9.13
C GLY A 66 0.41 -11.44 9.33
N GLU A 67 1.07 -11.00 8.27
CA GLU A 67 1.82 -9.73 8.27
C GLU A 67 1.58 -8.97 6.96
N LYS A 68 1.69 -7.64 7.01
CA LYS A 68 1.47 -6.77 5.85
C LYS A 68 2.55 -5.70 5.81
N SER A 69 3.35 -5.72 4.74
CA SER A 69 4.33 -4.67 4.46
C SER A 69 4.27 -4.32 2.98
N ASN A 70 3.89 -3.08 2.68
CA ASN A 70 3.64 -2.67 1.29
C ASN A 70 4.91 -2.63 0.41
N THR A 71 6.08 -2.64 1.04
CA THR A 71 7.41 -2.57 0.40
C THR A 71 7.91 -3.92 -0.11
N TYR A 72 7.31 -5.04 0.31
CA TYR A 72 7.84 -6.36 -0.08
C TYR A 72 7.74 -6.60 -1.57
N LEU A 73 6.72 -6.06 -2.24
CA LEU A 73 6.57 -6.18 -3.69
C LEU A 73 7.72 -5.53 -4.46
N THR A 74 8.18 -4.35 -4.04
CA THR A 74 9.09 -3.53 -4.85
C THR A 74 10.57 -3.76 -4.52
N VAL A 75 10.90 -4.18 -3.30
CA VAL A 75 12.28 -4.47 -2.90
C VAL A 75 12.77 -5.78 -3.54
N PRO A 76 13.83 -5.77 -4.36
CA PRO A 76 14.27 -6.93 -5.13
C PRO A 76 14.56 -8.19 -4.30
N GLU A 77 15.16 -8.04 -3.13
CA GLU A 77 15.59 -9.14 -2.27
C GLU A 77 14.44 -9.75 -1.46
N ALA A 78 13.31 -9.05 -1.34
CA ALA A 78 12.24 -9.45 -0.44
C ALA A 78 11.64 -10.80 -0.83
N ALA A 79 11.43 -11.07 -2.12
CA ALA A 79 10.89 -12.35 -2.60
C ALA A 79 11.78 -13.53 -2.19
N ALA A 80 13.09 -13.43 -2.41
CA ALA A 80 14.06 -14.45 -2.04
C ALA A 80 14.13 -14.67 -0.53
N ARG A 81 14.12 -13.58 0.26
CA ARG A 81 14.13 -13.67 1.73
C ARG A 81 12.86 -14.30 2.28
N ILE A 82 11.69 -13.94 1.73
CA ILE A 82 10.40 -14.55 2.10
C ILE A 82 10.40 -16.04 1.75
N HIS A 83 10.87 -16.42 0.56
CA HIS A 83 10.93 -17.82 0.14
C HIS A 83 11.86 -18.64 1.03
N ALA A 84 13.04 -18.11 1.36
CA ALA A 84 13.99 -18.78 2.25
C ALA A 84 13.44 -18.96 3.68
N ALA A 85 12.69 -17.98 4.19
CA ALA A 85 12.15 -18.01 5.54
C ALA A 85 10.83 -18.79 5.67
N CYS A 86 9.95 -18.68 4.67
CA CYS A 86 8.57 -19.17 4.71
C CYS A 86 8.13 -19.66 3.31
N PRO A 87 8.71 -20.75 2.77
CA PRO A 87 8.43 -21.21 1.39
C PRO A 87 6.97 -21.65 1.19
N GLN A 88 6.28 -21.98 2.29
CA GLN A 88 4.88 -22.38 2.30
C GLN A 88 3.91 -21.27 2.71
N VAL A 89 4.34 -20.01 2.70
CA VAL A 89 3.44 -18.89 3.00
C VAL A 89 2.45 -18.67 1.87
N ARG A 90 1.28 -18.10 2.19
CA ARG A 90 0.34 -17.59 1.20
C ARG A 90 0.55 -16.09 1.01
N LEU A 91 0.65 -15.65 -0.24
CA LEU A 91 0.93 -14.27 -0.59
C LEU A 91 -0.33 -13.64 -1.16
N ALA A 92 -0.69 -12.45 -0.70
CA ALA A 92 -1.67 -11.62 -1.38
C ALA A 92 -1.05 -10.29 -1.77
N VAL A 93 -1.41 -9.81 -2.95
CA VAL A 93 -1.01 -8.52 -3.49
C VAL A 93 -2.26 -7.77 -3.91
N GLN A 94 -2.38 -6.52 -3.47
CA GLN A 94 -3.43 -5.60 -3.87
C GLN A 94 -2.84 -4.56 -4.81
N LEU A 95 -3.32 -4.48 -6.04
CA LEU A 95 -2.83 -3.55 -7.07
C LEU A 95 -3.93 -2.58 -7.49
N ARG A 96 -3.54 -1.47 -8.12
CA ARG A 96 -4.42 -0.39 -8.62
C ARG A 96 -3.89 0.03 -10.00
N ASP A 97 -4.68 0.72 -10.83
CA ASP A 97 -4.13 1.43 -11.99
C ASP A 97 -2.79 2.12 -11.63
N PRO A 98 -1.66 1.76 -12.29
CA PRO A 98 -0.33 2.26 -11.92
C PRO A 98 -0.20 3.78 -12.08
N VAL A 99 -0.98 4.42 -12.97
CA VAL A 99 -1.06 5.88 -13.11
C VAL A 99 -1.75 6.48 -11.88
N ALA A 100 -2.89 5.92 -11.49
CA ALA A 100 -3.63 6.36 -10.30
C ALA A 100 -2.83 6.15 -9.00
N ARG A 101 -2.09 5.05 -8.94
CA ARG A 101 -1.17 4.71 -7.83
C ARG A 101 -0.06 5.76 -7.72
N ALA A 102 0.63 6.06 -8.84
CA ALA A 102 1.71 7.04 -8.89
C ALA A 102 1.24 8.44 -8.48
N TYR A 103 0.08 8.88 -9.01
CA TYR A 103 -0.51 10.15 -8.62
C TYR A 103 -0.88 10.22 -7.13
N SER A 104 -1.49 9.17 -6.57
CA SER A 104 -1.83 9.14 -5.13
C SER A 104 -0.58 9.11 -4.23
N ASP A 105 0.52 8.56 -4.72
CA ASP A 105 1.82 8.57 -4.06
C ASP A 105 2.44 9.97 -4.08
N TYR A 106 2.40 10.64 -5.24
CA TYR A 106 2.82 12.04 -5.39
C TYR A 106 2.05 12.95 -4.44
N CYS A 107 0.71 12.87 -4.42
CA CYS A 107 -0.14 13.64 -3.51
C CYS A 107 0.22 13.40 -2.03
N MET A 108 0.58 12.17 -1.67
CA MET A 108 1.03 11.85 -0.32
C MET A 108 2.36 12.54 0.03
N LEU A 109 3.34 12.53 -0.86
CA LEU A 109 4.62 13.21 -0.62
C LEU A 109 4.49 14.73 -0.65
N LEU A 110 3.64 15.28 -1.53
CA LEU A 110 3.30 16.70 -1.54
C LEU A 110 2.71 17.12 -0.19
N ARG A 111 1.76 16.33 0.36
CA ARG A 111 1.17 16.57 1.69
C ARG A 111 2.21 16.50 2.82
N ARG A 112 3.27 15.70 2.66
CA ARG A 112 4.36 15.58 3.63
C ARG A 112 5.41 16.69 3.49
N GLY A 113 5.42 17.43 2.39
CA GLY A 113 6.45 18.40 2.03
C GLY A 113 7.70 17.78 1.42
N GLU A 114 7.60 16.54 0.95
CA GLU A 114 8.68 15.78 0.33
C GLU A 114 8.66 15.87 -1.20
N ALA A 115 7.56 16.35 -1.78
CA ALA A 115 7.43 16.71 -3.20
C ALA A 115 6.92 18.15 -3.34
N ASP A 116 7.25 18.79 -4.46
CA ASP A 116 6.76 20.13 -4.81
C ASP A 116 5.55 20.04 -5.77
N ARG A 117 4.98 21.20 -6.12
CA ARG A 117 3.79 21.29 -6.99
C ARG A 117 4.08 21.06 -8.48
N ASP A 118 5.35 20.91 -8.87
CA ASP A 118 5.72 20.61 -10.27
C ASP A 118 5.50 19.12 -10.55
N ILE A 119 4.26 18.75 -10.85
CA ILE A 119 3.87 17.36 -11.09
C ILE A 119 4.67 16.69 -12.22
N ILE A 120 5.07 17.46 -13.25
CA ILE A 120 5.82 16.97 -14.41
C ILE A 120 7.19 16.46 -13.95
N ARG A 121 7.89 17.22 -13.09
CA ARG A 121 9.17 16.79 -12.50
C ARG A 121 9.12 15.39 -11.87
N TRP A 122 7.99 15.02 -11.28
CA TRP A 122 7.86 13.78 -10.50
C TRP A 122 7.24 12.61 -11.26
N LEU A 123 6.39 12.87 -12.25
CA LEU A 123 5.58 11.84 -12.92
C LEU A 123 5.84 11.70 -14.43
N ASP A 124 6.59 12.61 -15.05
CA ASP A 124 6.98 12.51 -16.47
C ASP A 124 7.92 11.31 -16.68
N PRO A 125 7.53 10.30 -17.49
CA PRO A 125 8.39 9.16 -17.78
C PRO A 125 9.75 9.52 -18.39
N GLN A 126 9.86 10.62 -19.13
CA GLN A 126 11.14 11.05 -19.72
C GLN A 126 12.12 11.57 -18.67
N ARG A 127 11.61 12.05 -17.53
CA ARG A 127 12.42 12.67 -16.46
C ARG A 127 12.55 11.80 -15.22
N ALA A 128 11.47 11.11 -14.86
CA ALA A 128 11.30 10.44 -13.58
C ALA A 128 11.16 8.91 -13.71
N ALA A 129 11.43 8.32 -14.88
CA ALA A 129 11.33 6.88 -15.09
C ALA A 129 12.05 6.05 -14.02
N ALA A 130 13.24 6.46 -13.59
CA ALA A 130 14.02 5.76 -12.55
C ALA A 130 13.52 6.02 -11.12
N GLY A 131 12.60 6.97 -10.93
CA GLY A 131 12.07 7.37 -9.63
C GLY A 131 11.01 6.40 -9.09
N ARG A 132 10.86 6.38 -7.77
CA ARG A 132 9.87 5.54 -7.06
C ARG A 132 8.43 5.69 -7.57
N PHE A 133 8.06 6.86 -8.05
CA PHE A 133 6.70 7.11 -8.54
C PHE A 133 6.36 6.28 -9.77
N LEU A 134 7.32 6.03 -10.65
CA LEU A 134 7.10 5.22 -11.84
C LEU A 134 7.56 3.77 -11.64
N GLN A 135 8.71 3.57 -11.00
CA GLN A 135 9.24 2.22 -10.77
C GLN A 135 8.28 1.35 -9.95
N ASP A 136 7.68 1.86 -8.87
CA ASP A 136 6.79 1.07 -8.00
C ASP A 136 5.49 0.60 -8.72
N GLY A 137 5.17 1.17 -9.89
CA GLY A 137 4.04 0.78 -10.72
C GLY A 137 4.36 -0.32 -11.75
N LEU A 138 5.62 -0.74 -11.88
CA LEU A 138 6.05 -1.82 -12.78
C LEU A 138 5.75 -3.20 -12.17
N TYR A 139 4.47 -3.46 -11.91
CA TYR A 139 4.00 -4.64 -11.19
C TYR A 139 4.36 -5.97 -11.85
N GLY A 140 4.34 -6.07 -13.18
CA GLY A 140 4.71 -7.27 -13.91
C GLY A 140 6.16 -7.66 -13.61
N ARG A 141 7.09 -6.69 -13.69
CA ARG A 141 8.49 -6.84 -13.28
C ARG A 141 8.61 -7.25 -11.81
N HIS A 142 7.85 -6.63 -10.92
CA HIS A 142 7.92 -6.92 -9.49
C HIS A 142 7.41 -8.32 -9.13
N LEU A 143 6.25 -8.68 -9.66
CA LEU A 143 5.58 -9.94 -9.35
C LEU A 143 6.26 -11.14 -10.01
N SER A 144 6.99 -10.95 -11.11
CA SER A 144 7.81 -12.00 -11.74
C SER A 144 8.77 -12.65 -10.74
N ARG A 145 9.44 -11.84 -9.89
CA ARG A 145 10.37 -12.35 -8.86
C ARG A 145 9.69 -13.28 -7.85
N PHE A 146 8.43 -13.03 -7.54
CA PHE A 146 7.65 -13.88 -6.65
C PHE A 146 7.19 -15.14 -7.37
N LEU A 147 6.78 -15.04 -8.64
CA LEU A 147 6.32 -16.19 -9.43
C LEU A 147 7.46 -17.14 -9.83
N GLU A 148 8.70 -16.67 -9.87
CA GLU A 148 9.90 -17.50 -10.03
C GLU A 148 10.15 -18.41 -8.81
N LEU A 149 9.72 -17.98 -7.63
CA LEU A 149 10.00 -18.66 -6.35
C LEU A 149 8.78 -19.38 -5.76
N PHE A 150 7.58 -18.87 -6.03
CA PHE A 150 6.34 -19.39 -5.48
C PHE A 150 5.41 -19.87 -6.59
N PRO A 151 4.75 -21.02 -6.41
CA PRO A 151 3.74 -21.46 -7.37
C PRO A 151 2.59 -20.45 -7.41
N ARG A 152 2.07 -20.18 -8.62
CA ARG A 152 0.99 -19.20 -8.88
C ARG A 152 -0.21 -19.32 -7.93
N ARG A 153 -0.57 -20.54 -7.49
CA ARG A 153 -1.67 -20.80 -6.55
C ARG A 153 -1.47 -20.20 -5.15
N ARG A 154 -0.22 -19.92 -4.75
CA ARG A 154 0.13 -19.27 -3.48
C ARG A 154 0.09 -17.74 -3.57
N ILE A 155 -0.21 -17.17 -4.73
CA ILE A 155 -0.26 -15.73 -4.93
C ILE A 155 -1.68 -15.31 -5.33
N LEU A 156 -2.37 -14.57 -4.46
CA LEU A 156 -3.65 -13.95 -4.75
C LEU A 156 -3.45 -12.51 -5.23
N LEU A 157 -4.04 -12.17 -6.38
CA LEU A 157 -4.19 -10.79 -6.85
C LEU A 157 -5.58 -10.26 -6.52
N LEU A 158 -5.60 -9.12 -5.82
CA LEU A 158 -6.76 -8.29 -5.55
C LEU A 158 -6.60 -6.97 -6.30
N LEU A 159 -7.65 -6.52 -6.98
CA LEU A 159 -7.64 -5.22 -7.66
C LEU A 159 -8.34 -4.18 -6.79
N TYR A 160 -7.78 -2.99 -6.71
CA TYR A 160 -8.32 -1.87 -5.93
C TYR A 160 -9.70 -1.48 -6.43
N GLU A 161 -9.88 -1.42 -7.75
CA GLU A 161 -11.14 -1.05 -8.40
C GLU A 161 -12.25 -2.04 -8.00
N GLU A 162 -11.94 -3.34 -8.00
CA GLU A 162 -12.84 -4.40 -7.54
C GLU A 162 -13.06 -4.37 -6.03
N THR A 163 -12.06 -3.93 -5.26
CA THR A 163 -12.21 -3.74 -3.81
C THR A 163 -13.20 -2.60 -3.50
N VAL A 164 -13.20 -1.55 -4.33
CA VAL A 164 -14.13 -0.43 -4.19
C VAL A 164 -15.54 -0.82 -4.63
N ARG A 165 -15.67 -1.53 -5.76
CA ARG A 165 -16.98 -1.93 -6.32
C ARG A 165 -17.61 -3.09 -5.58
N HIS A 166 -16.83 -4.10 -5.22
CA HIS A 166 -17.29 -5.37 -4.64
C HIS A 166 -16.42 -5.81 -3.43
N PRO A 167 -16.39 -5.02 -2.34
CA PRO A 167 -15.49 -5.27 -1.21
C PRO A 167 -15.67 -6.65 -0.57
N GLN A 168 -16.90 -7.11 -0.39
CA GLN A 168 -17.23 -8.39 0.23
C GLN A 168 -16.76 -9.57 -0.63
N VAL A 169 -16.82 -9.44 -1.97
CA VAL A 169 -16.30 -10.46 -2.90
C VAL A 169 -14.78 -10.56 -2.77
N GLN A 170 -14.07 -9.43 -2.71
CA GLN A 170 -12.62 -9.43 -2.53
C GLN A 170 -12.22 -10.00 -1.16
N LEU A 171 -12.97 -9.68 -0.10
CA LEU A 171 -12.75 -10.24 1.24
C LEU A 171 -13.00 -11.76 1.29
N ALA A 172 -14.04 -12.26 0.63
CA ALA A 172 -14.30 -13.69 0.52
C ALA A 172 -13.17 -14.42 -0.23
N ARG A 173 -12.66 -13.85 -1.33
CA ARG A 173 -11.51 -14.39 -2.06
C ARG A 173 -10.26 -14.43 -1.18
N LEU A 174 -10.01 -13.37 -0.40
CA LEU A 174 -8.88 -13.33 0.54
C LEU A 174 -9.04 -14.38 1.64
N ALA A 175 -10.21 -14.47 2.27
CA ALA A 175 -10.51 -15.43 3.33
C ALA A 175 -10.28 -16.88 2.84
N ALA A 176 -10.86 -17.23 1.69
CA ALA A 176 -10.68 -18.53 1.06
C ALA A 176 -9.22 -18.81 0.72
N HIS A 177 -8.49 -17.82 0.20
CA HIS A 177 -7.09 -17.99 -0.13
C HIS A 177 -6.24 -18.29 1.11
N ILE A 178 -6.37 -17.49 2.17
CA ILE A 178 -5.58 -17.64 3.41
C ILE A 178 -6.04 -18.81 4.29
N GLY A 179 -7.22 -19.37 4.03
CA GLY A 179 -7.81 -20.46 4.81
C GLY A 179 -8.57 -19.98 6.06
N CYS A 180 -9.01 -18.72 6.09
CA CYS A 180 -9.87 -18.20 7.15
C CYS A 180 -11.27 -18.78 7.00
N ARG A 181 -11.85 -19.32 8.07
CA ARG A 181 -13.14 -20.04 8.01
C ARG A 181 -14.32 -19.08 8.01
N SER A 182 -14.25 -18.03 8.84
CA SER A 182 -15.26 -16.98 8.89
C SER A 182 -15.09 -15.95 7.77
N ALA A 183 -16.21 -15.31 7.44
CA ALA A 183 -16.21 -14.15 6.56
C ALA A 183 -15.44 -13.00 7.21
N LEU A 184 -14.53 -12.38 6.46
CA LEU A 184 -13.84 -11.19 6.92
C LEU A 184 -14.81 -9.99 6.93
N PRO A 185 -14.86 -9.21 8.02
CA PRO A 185 -15.73 -8.05 8.11
C PRO A 185 -15.22 -6.92 7.19
N ALA A 186 -16.15 -6.22 6.55
CA ALA A 186 -15.82 -5.00 5.83
C ALA A 186 -15.51 -3.87 6.83
N PRO A 187 -14.35 -3.21 6.75
CA PRO A 187 -14.04 -2.08 7.61
C PRO A 187 -15.10 -0.97 7.44
N PRO A 188 -15.52 -0.30 8.53
CA PRO A 188 -16.51 0.78 8.44
C PRO A 188 -16.00 1.91 7.53
N ALA A 189 -16.88 2.40 6.66
CA ALA A 189 -16.62 3.55 5.81
C ALA A 189 -16.28 4.78 6.67
N GLY A 190 -15.21 5.51 6.32
CA GLY A 190 -14.85 6.79 6.97
C GLY A 190 -13.76 6.77 8.04
N ARG A 191 -13.22 5.61 8.46
CA ARG A 191 -12.03 5.59 9.37
C ARG A 191 -10.69 5.43 8.65
N VAL A 192 -10.68 5.09 7.35
CA VAL A 192 -9.45 4.88 6.57
C VAL A 192 -8.91 6.24 6.15
N LYS A 193 -8.15 6.90 7.05
CA LYS A 193 -7.45 8.20 6.85
C LYS A 193 -8.03 8.96 5.66
N ASP A 194 -9.18 9.60 5.88
CA ASP A 194 -9.86 10.31 4.81
C ASP A 194 -8.89 11.28 4.14
N ARG A 195 -8.85 11.25 2.81
CA ARG A 195 -7.90 12.02 2.01
C ARG A 195 -8.10 13.53 2.18
N ASN A 196 -9.31 13.91 2.57
CA ASN A 196 -9.72 15.27 2.95
C ASN A 196 -9.45 15.61 4.42
N THR A 197 -8.81 14.72 5.20
CA THR A 197 -8.45 15.05 6.58
C THR A 197 -7.55 16.27 6.53
N PRO A 198 -8.02 17.42 7.02
CA PRO A 198 -7.34 18.66 6.77
C PRO A 198 -6.00 18.61 7.53
N VAL A 199 -4.93 19.10 6.91
CA VAL A 199 -3.58 19.10 7.51
C VAL A 199 -3.14 20.51 7.78
N VAL A 200 -2.33 20.64 8.82
CA VAL A 200 -1.61 21.88 9.11
C VAL A 200 -0.73 22.24 7.90
N PRO A 201 -0.90 23.43 7.30
CA PRO A 201 -0.14 23.89 6.14
C PRO A 201 1.38 23.77 6.35
N LEU A 202 2.10 23.44 5.27
CA LEU A 202 3.53 23.14 5.32
C LEU A 202 4.36 24.28 5.93
N ARG A 203 4.06 25.53 5.56
CA ARG A 203 4.73 26.73 6.10
C ARG A 203 4.58 26.85 7.61
N LEU A 204 3.39 26.59 8.13
CA LEU A 204 3.14 26.62 9.58
C LEU A 204 3.88 25.49 10.29
N ARG A 205 3.92 24.30 9.68
CA ARG A 205 4.66 23.16 10.23
C ARG A 205 6.17 23.41 10.25
N GLN A 206 6.71 24.09 9.24
CA GLN A 206 8.12 24.51 9.19
C GLN A 206 8.44 25.59 10.23
N LEU A 207 7.57 26.60 10.37
CA LEU A 207 7.70 27.63 11.41
C LEU A 207 7.68 27.05 12.84
N LEU A 208 6.87 26.01 13.07
CA LEU A 208 6.74 25.36 14.37
C LEU A 208 7.78 24.25 14.62
N SER A 209 8.60 23.88 13.62
CA SER A 209 9.57 22.78 13.78
C SER A 209 10.63 23.01 14.86
N PRO A 210 11.21 24.22 15.05
CA PRO A 210 12.21 24.46 16.10
C PRO A 210 11.60 24.39 17.51
N ALA A 211 10.32 24.74 17.63
CA ALA A 211 9.60 24.75 18.89
C ALA A 211 9.01 23.38 19.29
N ARG A 212 9.16 22.34 18.45
CA ARG A 212 8.60 21.00 18.70
C ARG A 212 8.91 20.42 20.09
N PRO A 213 10.17 20.46 20.59
CA PRO A 213 10.48 19.89 21.92
C PRO A 213 9.74 20.59 23.07
N TRP A 214 9.48 21.90 22.92
CA TRP A 214 8.71 22.69 23.88
C TRP A 214 7.21 22.46 23.74
N LEU A 215 6.71 22.43 22.50
CA LEU A 215 5.31 22.13 22.19
C LEU A 215 4.90 20.73 22.66
N ASP A 216 5.79 19.74 22.58
CA ASP A 216 5.55 18.39 23.06
C ASP A 216 5.43 18.32 24.59
N ARG A 217 6.08 19.21 25.34
CA ARG A 217 5.93 19.30 26.81
C ARG A 217 4.59 19.89 27.24
N ILE A 218 4.07 20.84 26.48
CA ILE A 218 2.79 21.51 26.76
C ILE A 218 1.60 20.89 26.02
N ARG A 219 1.83 19.81 25.24
CA ARG A 219 0.81 19.13 24.43
C ARG A 219 -0.38 18.61 25.22
N HIS A 220 -0.20 18.37 26.51
CA HIS A 220 -1.24 17.87 27.43
C HIS A 220 -2.05 19.01 28.07
N ARG A 221 -1.58 20.25 27.99
CA ARG A 221 -2.25 21.45 28.56
C ARG A 221 -3.04 22.24 27.54
N ILE A 222 -2.82 21.99 26.25
CA ILE A 222 -3.42 22.72 25.14
C ILE A 222 -4.24 21.73 24.31
N PRO A 223 -5.47 22.05 23.88
CA PRO A 223 -6.24 21.21 22.98
C PRO A 223 -5.65 21.33 21.56
N LEU A 224 -4.44 20.80 21.35
CA LEU A 224 -3.72 20.81 20.07
C LEU A 224 -4.55 20.24 18.93
N ARG A 225 -5.49 19.33 19.22
CA ARG A 225 -6.45 18.81 18.25
C ARG A 225 -7.38 19.91 17.71
N GLN A 226 -7.85 20.83 18.56
CA GLN A 226 -8.70 21.97 18.16
C GLN A 226 -7.89 23.02 17.39
N ILE A 227 -6.67 23.34 17.84
CA ILE A 227 -5.78 24.27 17.12
C ILE A 227 -5.40 23.70 15.76
N ARG A 228 -5.04 22.41 15.69
CA ARG A 228 -4.76 21.74 14.42
C ARG A 228 -5.99 21.78 13.52
N ALA A 229 -7.18 21.48 14.04
CA ALA A 229 -8.41 21.54 13.26
C ALA A 229 -8.71 22.96 12.73
N ALA A 230 -8.44 24.01 13.52
CA ALA A 230 -8.66 25.40 13.14
C ALA A 230 -7.75 25.89 12.01
N VAL A 231 -6.52 25.37 11.94
CA VAL A 231 -5.55 25.77 10.89
C VAL A 231 -5.48 24.76 9.75
N ALA A 232 -6.10 23.61 9.92
CA ALA A 232 -6.12 22.56 8.93
C ALA A 232 -6.92 23.01 7.70
N ARG A 233 -6.27 23.00 6.53
CA ARG A 233 -6.94 23.29 5.26
C ARG A 233 -7.01 22.02 4.40
N PRO A 234 -8.06 21.85 3.57
CA PRO A 234 -8.06 20.83 2.54
C PRO A 234 -6.84 21.07 1.64
N VAL A 235 -6.11 20.00 1.32
CA VAL A 235 -4.96 20.09 0.41
C VAL A 235 -5.51 20.08 -1.00
N ASP A 236 -5.35 21.20 -1.69
CA ASP A 236 -5.59 21.29 -3.12
C ASP A 236 -4.40 20.65 -3.86
N TYR A 237 -4.65 19.53 -4.53
CA TYR A 237 -3.65 18.76 -5.26
C TYR A 237 -3.62 19.20 -6.73
N PRO A 238 -2.43 19.40 -7.34
CA PRO A 238 -2.34 19.67 -8.77
C PRO A 238 -3.02 18.56 -9.57
N PRO A 239 -3.97 18.87 -10.47
CA PRO A 239 -4.63 17.85 -11.27
C PRO A 239 -3.62 17.16 -12.19
N LEU A 240 -3.79 15.86 -12.41
CA LEU A 240 -2.95 15.11 -13.35
C LEU A 240 -3.35 15.47 -14.80
N PRO A 241 -2.49 16.11 -15.61
CA PRO A 241 -2.83 16.45 -16.98
C PRO A 241 -3.11 15.21 -17.83
N ALA A 242 -4.09 15.28 -18.72
CA ALA A 242 -4.48 14.14 -19.56
C ALA A 242 -3.34 13.63 -20.45
N ALA A 243 -2.54 14.56 -21.01
CA ALA A 243 -1.35 14.23 -21.80
C ALA A 243 -0.31 13.46 -20.98
N LEU A 244 0.02 13.96 -19.78
CA LEU A 244 0.95 13.28 -18.86
C LEU A 244 0.44 11.89 -18.47
N ALA A 245 -0.86 11.75 -18.18
CA ALA A 245 -1.46 10.45 -17.90
C ALA A 245 -1.34 9.49 -19.09
N ALA A 246 -1.51 9.97 -20.33
CA ALA A 246 -1.34 9.16 -21.54
C ALA A 246 0.10 8.69 -21.72
N GLU A 247 1.09 9.55 -21.47
CA GLU A 247 2.51 9.18 -21.48
C GLU A 247 2.84 8.14 -20.41
N MET A 248 2.34 8.31 -19.19
CA MET A 248 2.50 7.32 -18.11
C MET A 248 1.86 5.98 -18.49
N ARG A 249 0.67 5.95 -19.12
CA ARG A 249 0.08 4.69 -19.62
C ARG A 249 0.94 4.04 -20.70
N ALA A 250 1.49 4.84 -21.62
CA ALA A 250 2.40 4.33 -22.63
C ALA A 250 3.64 3.70 -22.00
N PHE A 251 4.21 4.33 -20.96
CA PHE A 251 5.31 3.79 -20.17
C PHE A 251 4.97 2.44 -19.52
N TYR A 252 3.78 2.31 -18.91
CA TYR A 252 3.36 1.07 -18.23
C TYR A 252 2.82 -0.03 -19.14
N ARG A 253 2.57 0.24 -20.42
CA ARG A 253 1.85 -0.65 -21.34
C ARG A 253 2.45 -2.05 -21.39
N SER A 254 3.76 -2.16 -21.61
CA SER A 254 4.46 -3.45 -21.73
C SER A 254 4.43 -4.24 -20.43
N ASP A 255 4.61 -3.56 -19.30
CA ASP A 255 4.61 -4.19 -17.99
C ASP A 255 3.21 -4.62 -17.53
N THR A 256 2.18 -3.85 -17.89
CA THR A 256 0.77 -4.21 -17.65
C THR A 256 0.37 -5.44 -18.46
N ALA A 257 0.78 -5.51 -19.74
CA ALA A 257 0.58 -6.70 -20.57
C ALA A 257 1.28 -7.93 -19.98
N ARG A 258 2.52 -7.77 -19.47
CA ARG A 258 3.23 -8.82 -18.74
C ARG A 258 2.47 -9.26 -17.50
N LEU A 259 2.00 -8.34 -16.66
CA LEU A 259 1.22 -8.67 -15.46
C LEU A 259 -0.06 -9.45 -15.84
N GLN A 260 -0.75 -9.02 -16.90
CA GLN A 260 -1.94 -9.67 -17.41
C GLN A 260 -1.68 -11.13 -17.76
N GLN A 261 -0.59 -11.40 -18.49
CA GLN A 261 -0.16 -12.76 -18.84
C GLN A 261 0.21 -13.59 -17.61
N LEU A 262 0.98 -13.02 -16.68
CA LEU A 262 1.42 -13.72 -15.47
C LEU A 262 0.25 -14.11 -14.55
N MET A 263 -0.76 -13.25 -14.47
CA MET A 263 -1.86 -13.43 -13.51
C MET A 263 -3.14 -13.99 -14.13
N GLY A 264 -3.27 -14.00 -15.46
CA GLY A 264 -4.47 -14.47 -16.15
C GLY A 264 -5.71 -13.65 -15.77
N CYS A 265 -5.57 -12.34 -15.62
CA CYS A 265 -6.66 -11.43 -15.32
C CYS A 265 -6.91 -10.46 -16.48
N ASP A 266 -8.01 -9.71 -16.46
CA ASP A 266 -8.25 -8.61 -17.40
C ASP A 266 -7.82 -7.29 -16.76
N LEU A 267 -6.90 -6.59 -17.41
CA LEU A 267 -6.40 -5.27 -17.01
C LEU A 267 -6.60 -4.22 -18.12
N SER A 268 -7.49 -4.49 -19.08
CA SER A 268 -7.81 -3.59 -20.19
C SER A 268 -8.23 -2.21 -19.70
N ALA A 269 -8.95 -2.14 -18.58
CA ALA A 269 -9.37 -0.89 -17.94
C ALA A 269 -8.19 0.03 -17.55
N TRP A 270 -7.00 -0.50 -17.27
CA TRP A 270 -5.82 0.32 -16.96
C TRP A 270 -5.13 0.88 -18.22
N SER A 271 -5.43 0.30 -19.38
CA SER A 271 -4.90 0.74 -20.67
C SER A 271 -5.74 1.84 -21.31
N CYS A 272 -7.01 1.97 -20.93
CA CYS A 272 -7.92 2.99 -21.44
C CYS A 272 -7.74 4.33 -20.72
N ALA A 273 -7.97 5.43 -21.44
CA ALA A 273 -8.18 6.72 -20.80
C ALA A 273 -9.51 6.69 -20.03
N PRO A 274 -9.58 7.21 -18.79
CA PRO A 274 -10.84 7.38 -18.10
C PRO A 274 -11.75 8.28 -18.93
N GLY A 275 -13.05 8.03 -18.88
CA GLY A 275 -14.04 8.85 -19.58
C GLY A 275 -13.96 10.31 -19.13
N ALA A 276 -14.38 11.25 -19.99
CA ALA A 276 -14.43 12.67 -19.66
C ALA A 276 -15.31 12.90 -18.41
N GLY A 277 -14.67 13.07 -17.24
CA GLY A 277 -15.31 13.19 -15.92
C GLY A 277 -14.71 12.31 -14.82
N GLU A 278 -14.02 11.23 -15.19
CA GLU A 278 -13.26 10.35 -14.29
C GLU A 278 -11.81 10.85 -14.17
N ALA A 279 -11.63 12.11 -13.77
CA ALA A 279 -10.30 12.60 -13.43
C ALA A 279 -9.68 11.71 -12.33
N TYR A 280 -8.36 11.51 -12.37
CA TYR A 280 -7.64 10.85 -11.30
C TYR A 280 -7.88 11.58 -9.98
N ARG A 281 -8.83 11.07 -9.18
CA ARG A 281 -9.13 11.63 -7.86
C ARG A 281 -8.05 11.15 -6.89
N ALA A 282 -7.38 12.11 -6.25
CA ALA A 282 -6.29 11.90 -5.28
C ALA A 282 -6.70 10.92 -4.18
#